data_AF-A0A7L3GF25-F1
#
_entry.id   AF-A0A7L3GF25-F1
#
_cell.length_a   1.000
_cell.length_b   1.000
_cell.length_c   1.000
_cell.angle_alpha   90.00
_cell.angle_beta   90.00
_cell.angle_gamma   90.00
#
_symmetry.space_group_name_H-M   'P 1'
#
loop_
_entity.id
_entity.type
_entity.pdbx_description
1 polymer ?
#
loop_
_entity_poly.entity_id
_entity_poly.type
_entity_poly.pdbx_seq_one_letter_code
_entity_poly.pdbx_strand_id
1 'polypeptide(L)'
;PHAIRLEGDLTLGGLFPVHARGPAGVPCGAVKKEKGIHRLEAMLYALDRVNGDPRVLPNLTLGARILDTCSRDTYALEQALSFVRSLLPPAGGEGRCPDGSTPRRPPPERLVGVIGASASSVSIMV
;
A
#
# COMPACT_ATOMS: atom_id res chain seq x y z
N PRO A 1 -4.83 4.69 -7.35
CA PRO A 1 -4.86 3.23 -7.09
C PRO A 1 -5.89 2.94 -6.00
N HIS A 2 -6.68 1.87 -6.17
CA HIS A 2 -7.60 1.43 -5.11
C HIS A 2 -6.77 0.79 -4.00
N ALA A 3 -6.92 1.30 -2.79
CA ALA A 3 -6.18 0.85 -1.62
C ALA A 3 -7.15 0.69 -0.45
N ILE A 4 -6.95 -0.35 0.35
CA ILE A 4 -7.54 -0.40 1.69
C ILE A 4 -6.67 0.48 2.58
N ARG A 5 -7.31 1.36 3.35
CA ARG A 5 -6.65 2.26 4.29
C ARG A 5 -7.22 2.10 5.67
N LEU A 6 -6.33 1.91 6.64
CA LEU A 6 -6.60 1.98 8.06
C LEU A 6 -5.74 3.10 8.63
N GLU A 7 -6.37 4.02 9.34
CA GLU A 7 -5.69 5.12 10.01
C GLU A 7 -4.92 4.60 11.23
N GLY A 8 -3.81 5.26 11.54
CA GLY A 8 -2.98 5.00 12.71
C GLY A 8 -1.78 5.93 12.74
N ASP A 9 -1.06 5.95 13.87
CA ASP A 9 0.10 6.81 14.07
C ASP A 9 1.25 6.47 13.10
N LEU A 10 1.43 5.16 12.84
CA LEU A 10 2.36 4.64 11.83
C LEU A 10 1.61 3.78 10.82
N THR A 11 1.98 3.86 9.54
CA THR A 11 1.32 3.08 8.49
C THR A 11 2.24 1.97 7.98
N LEU A 12 1.71 0.75 7.90
CA LEU A 12 2.36 -0.35 7.19
C LEU A 12 1.78 -0.51 5.78
N GLY A 13 2.65 -0.54 4.78
CA GLY A 13 2.29 -0.93 3.42
C GLY A 13 2.05 -2.43 3.35
N GLY A 14 1.05 -2.87 2.57
CA GLY A 14 0.80 -4.28 2.31
C GLY A 14 0.67 -4.54 0.81
N LEU A 15 1.33 -5.60 0.31
CA LEU A 15 1.23 -6.05 -1.08
C LEU A 15 0.81 -7.50 -1.15
N PHE A 16 -0.45 -7.73 -1.53
CA PHE A 16 -1.03 -9.07 -1.63
C PHE A 16 -1.53 -9.34 -3.04
N PRO A 17 -1.50 -10.61 -3.51
CA PRO A 17 -2.07 -11.00 -4.79
C PRO A 17 -3.57 -11.27 -4.63
N VAL A 18 -4.35 -10.22 -4.39
CA VAL A 18 -5.82 -10.30 -4.22
C VAL A 18 -6.46 -10.84 -5.50
N HIS A 19 -5.99 -10.39 -6.66
CA HIS A 19 -6.38 -10.95 -7.95
C HIS A 19 -5.27 -11.79 -8.61
N ALA A 20 -5.71 -12.71 -9.47
CA ALA A 20 -4.86 -13.38 -10.44
C ALA A 20 -4.42 -12.41 -11.54
N ARG A 21 -3.44 -12.84 -12.35
CA ARG A 21 -3.04 -12.10 -13.54
C ARG A 21 -4.21 -12.07 -14.53
N GLY A 22 -4.60 -10.87 -14.97
CA GLY A 22 -5.63 -10.70 -16.01
C GLY A 22 -5.15 -11.12 -17.40
N PRO A 23 -6.08 -11.31 -18.36
CA PRO A 23 -5.75 -11.50 -19.78
C PRO A 23 -5.05 -10.26 -20.38
N ALA A 24 -4.61 -10.34 -21.63
CA ALA A 24 -3.97 -9.23 -22.32
C ALA A 24 -4.86 -7.97 -22.30
N GLY A 25 -4.27 -6.81 -21.95
CA GLY A 25 -5.00 -5.54 -21.82
C GLY A 25 -5.78 -5.36 -20.52
N VAL A 26 -5.98 -6.41 -19.72
CA VAL A 26 -6.65 -6.32 -18.41
C VAL A 26 -5.60 -6.47 -17.29
N PRO A 27 -5.53 -5.52 -16.33
CA PRO A 27 -4.50 -5.55 -15.29
C PRO A 27 -4.68 -6.75 -14.34
N CYS A 28 -5.91 -7.05 -13.95
CA CYS A 28 -6.25 -8.01 -12.90
C CYS A 28 -7.29 -9.02 -13.38
N GLY A 29 -7.19 -10.26 -12.90
CA GLY A 29 -8.09 -11.36 -13.23
C GLY A 29 -9.06 -11.68 -12.09
N ALA A 30 -9.41 -12.96 -11.92
CA ALA A 30 -10.31 -13.39 -10.85
C ALA A 30 -9.70 -13.21 -9.45
N VAL A 31 -10.56 -13.02 -8.44
CA VAL A 31 -10.16 -12.93 -7.03
C VAL A 31 -9.59 -14.27 -6.55
N LYS A 32 -8.46 -14.23 -5.85
CA LYS A 32 -7.80 -15.37 -5.22
C LYS A 32 -8.18 -15.40 -3.74
N LYS A 33 -9.10 -16.31 -3.38
CA LYS A 33 -9.58 -16.46 -2.00
C LYS A 33 -8.44 -16.79 -1.03
N GLU A 34 -7.76 -17.91 -1.25
CA GLU A 34 -6.76 -18.45 -0.31
C GLU A 34 -5.48 -17.61 -0.24
N LYS A 35 -4.81 -17.41 -1.39
CA LYS A 35 -3.50 -16.76 -1.43
C LYS A 35 -3.57 -15.23 -1.48
N GLY A 36 -4.76 -14.66 -1.71
CA GLY A 36 -5.02 -13.23 -1.77
C GLY A 36 -5.79 -12.77 -0.54
N ILE A 37 -7.10 -13.02 -0.52
CA ILE A 37 -8.00 -12.55 0.53
C ILE A 37 -7.59 -13.06 1.91
N HIS A 38 -7.32 -14.36 2.11
CA HIS A 38 -6.98 -14.85 3.46
C HIS A 38 -5.69 -14.21 4.00
N ARG A 39 -4.72 -13.86 3.13
CA ARG A 39 -3.47 -13.21 3.56
C ARG A 39 -3.67 -11.73 3.88
N LEU A 40 -4.52 -11.06 3.11
CA LEU A 40 -4.94 -9.69 3.38
C LEU A 40 -5.67 -9.63 4.73
N GLU A 41 -6.68 -10.48 4.93
CA GLU A 41 -7.41 -10.58 6.20
C GLU A 41 -6.48 -10.98 7.36
N ALA A 42 -5.50 -11.85 7.13
CA ALA A 42 -4.51 -12.19 8.15
C ALA A 42 -3.65 -10.98 8.58
N MET A 43 -3.30 -10.07 7.65
CA MET A 43 -2.62 -8.81 8.01
C MET A 43 -3.54 -7.91 8.83
N LEU A 44 -4.80 -7.75 8.44
CA LEU A 44 -5.77 -6.94 9.19
C LEU A 44 -5.98 -7.49 10.60
N TYR A 45 -6.18 -8.80 10.71
CA TYR A 45 -6.26 -9.50 11.99
C TYR A 45 -5.00 -9.27 12.83
N ALA A 46 -3.80 -9.39 12.25
CA ALA A 46 -2.56 -9.15 12.98
C ALA A 46 -2.46 -7.71 13.51
N LEU A 47 -2.89 -6.71 12.74
CA LEU A 47 -2.95 -5.32 13.19
C LEU A 47 -3.89 -5.16 14.38
N ASP A 48 -5.09 -5.76 14.33
CA ASP A 48 -6.04 -5.73 15.44
C ASP A 48 -5.44 -6.37 16.70
N ARG A 49 -4.71 -7.49 16.55
CA ARG A 49 -4.03 -8.15 17.67
C ARG A 49 -2.93 -7.29 18.27
N VAL A 50 -2.13 -6.62 17.45
CA VAL A 50 -1.03 -5.75 17.92
C VAL A 50 -1.57 -4.49 18.58
N ASN A 51 -2.52 -3.80 17.95
CA ASN A 51 -3.13 -2.59 18.50
C ASN A 51 -3.95 -2.86 19.76
N GLY A 52 -4.46 -4.08 19.93
CA GLY A 52 -5.18 -4.53 21.12
C GLY A 52 -4.28 -5.05 22.26
N ASP A 53 -2.97 -5.21 22.05
CA ASP A 53 -2.04 -5.69 23.10
C ASP A 53 -1.15 -4.53 23.62
N PRO A 54 -1.40 -4.02 24.84
CA PRO A 54 -0.66 -2.89 25.39
C PRO A 54 0.82 -3.20 25.66
N ARG A 55 1.25 -4.46 25.55
CA ARG A 55 2.65 -4.88 25.78
C ARG A 55 3.51 -4.78 24.53
N VAL A 56 2.92 -4.73 23.33
CA VAL A 56 3.66 -4.78 22.06
C VAL A 56 4.02 -3.37 21.58
N LEU A 57 3.05 -2.45 21.54
CA LEU A 57 3.22 -1.05 21.17
C LEU A 57 2.40 -0.13 22.08
N PRO A 58 2.88 0.20 23.29
CA PRO A 58 2.15 1.08 24.18
C PRO A 58 2.05 2.49 23.61
N ASN A 59 0.84 3.07 23.63
CA ASN A 59 0.52 4.43 23.18
C ASN A 59 0.76 4.69 21.68
N LEU A 60 0.79 3.65 20.85
CA LEU A 60 0.96 3.80 19.41
C LEU A 60 0.03 2.85 18.66
N THR A 61 -0.60 3.36 17.61
CA THR A 61 -1.50 2.59 16.74
C THR A 61 -0.86 2.36 15.37
N LEU A 62 -0.94 1.12 14.90
CA LEU A 62 -0.57 0.75 13.54
C LEU A 62 -1.78 0.86 12.61
N GLY A 63 -1.68 1.75 11.64
CA GLY A 63 -2.52 1.77 10.46
C GLY A 63 -1.94 0.92 9.34
N ALA A 64 -2.64 0.87 8.21
CA ALA A 64 -2.20 0.11 7.06
C ALA A 64 -2.68 0.72 5.75
N ARG A 65 -1.88 0.52 4.71
CA ARG A 65 -2.25 0.81 3.33
C ARG A 65 -1.95 -0.40 2.46
N ILE A 66 -3.00 -1.10 2.06
CA ILE A 66 -2.88 -2.38 1.36
C ILE A 66 -3.25 -2.19 -0.11
N LEU A 67 -2.39 -2.71 -0.99
CA LEU A 67 -2.51 -2.65 -2.43
C LEU A 67 -2.48 -4.06 -3.04
N ASP A 68 -3.21 -4.23 -4.13
CA ASP A 68 -3.20 -5.48 -4.89
C ASP A 68 -2.04 -5.51 -5.89
N THR A 69 -1.34 -6.62 -5.93
CA THR A 69 -0.27 -6.88 -6.91
C THR A 69 -0.79 -7.47 -8.21
N CYS A 70 -2.05 -7.93 -8.24
CA CYS A 70 -2.69 -8.63 -9.36
C CYS A 70 -1.86 -9.80 -9.92
N SER A 71 -0.99 -10.38 -9.09
CA SER A 71 0.00 -11.39 -9.50
C SER A 71 0.79 -10.99 -10.75
N ARG A 72 1.07 -9.69 -10.90
CA ARG A 72 1.78 -9.10 -12.05
C ARG A 72 2.82 -8.10 -11.57
N ASP A 73 4.08 -8.48 -11.74
CA ASP A 73 5.31 -7.72 -11.53
C ASP A 73 5.22 -6.22 -11.81
N THR A 74 4.94 -5.81 -13.06
CA THR A 74 4.87 -4.38 -13.44
C THR A 74 3.76 -3.63 -12.71
N TYR A 75 2.62 -4.27 -12.49
CA TYR A 75 1.49 -3.68 -11.77
C TYR A 75 1.83 -3.49 -10.29
N ALA A 76 2.52 -4.46 -9.69
CA ALA A 76 2.99 -4.40 -8.31
C ALA A 76 4.04 -3.29 -8.12
N LEU A 77 4.95 -3.10 -9.08
CA LEU A 77 5.91 -1.99 -9.07
C LEU A 77 5.20 -0.63 -9.09
N GLU A 78 4.19 -0.46 -9.94
CA GLU A 78 3.36 0.76 -9.94
C GLU A 78 2.67 1.00 -8.59
N GLN A 79 2.20 -0.07 -7.94
CA GLN A 79 1.63 0.02 -6.59
C GLN A 79 2.69 0.42 -5.55
N ALA A 80 3.87 -0.21 -5.57
CA ALA A 80 4.97 0.09 -4.67
C ALA A 80 5.45 1.54 -4.80
N LEU A 81 5.59 2.06 -6.02
CA LEU A 81 5.94 3.46 -6.27
C LEU A 81 4.93 4.44 -5.65
N SER A 82 3.67 4.02 -5.51
CA SER A 82 2.65 4.84 -4.86
C SER A 82 2.88 5.04 -3.35
N PHE A 83 3.69 4.20 -2.70
CA PHE A 83 4.06 4.36 -1.29
C PHE A 83 5.09 5.48 -1.09
N VAL A 84 6.02 5.63 -2.03
CA VAL A 84 7.10 6.63 -1.93
C VAL A 84 6.80 7.94 -2.67
N ARG A 85 5.68 8.01 -3.40
CA ARG A 85 5.33 9.15 -4.25
C ARG A 85 5.33 10.50 -3.54
N SER A 86 4.97 10.54 -2.25
CA SER A 86 4.96 11.77 -1.46
C SER A 86 6.35 12.21 -0.99
N LEU A 87 7.35 11.32 -1.03
CA LEU A 87 8.75 11.63 -0.72
C LEU A 87 9.50 12.14 -1.96
N LEU A 88 8.99 11.86 -3.15
CA LEU A 88 9.60 12.31 -4.39
C LEU A 88 9.29 13.79 -4.63
N PRO A 89 10.26 14.58 -5.12
CA PRO A 89 10.00 15.95 -5.54
C PRO A 89 8.92 15.95 -6.62
N PRO A 90 7.97 16.90 -6.59
CA PRO A 90 6.92 16.98 -7.59
C PRO A 90 7.54 17.14 -8.98
N ALA A 91 7.11 16.29 -9.91
CA ALA A 91 7.46 16.43 -11.32
C ALA A 91 6.83 17.75 -11.83
N GLY A 92 7.64 18.81 -11.93
CA GLY A 92 7.20 20.14 -12.37
C GLY A 92 7.54 21.31 -11.43
N GLY A 93 8.27 21.08 -10.33
CA GLY A 93 8.65 22.14 -9.39
C GLY A 93 7.52 22.55 -8.44
N GLU A 94 7.69 23.67 -7.73
CA GLU A 94 6.59 24.28 -6.95
C GLU A 94 5.58 24.91 -7.92
N GLY A 95 4.67 24.09 -8.44
CA GLY A 95 3.56 24.60 -9.24
C GLY A 95 2.81 25.68 -8.47
N ARG A 96 2.42 26.77 -9.13
CA ARG A 96 1.47 27.75 -8.58
C ARG A 96 0.07 27.40 -9.04
N CYS A 97 -0.90 27.52 -8.15
CA CYS A 97 -2.29 27.42 -8.53
C CYS A 97 -2.69 28.64 -9.39
N PRO A 98 -3.76 28.57 -10.22
CA PRO A 98 -4.19 29.68 -11.08
C PRO A 98 -4.52 30.97 -10.32
N ASP A 99 -4.82 30.85 -9.03
CA ASP A 99 -5.08 31.93 -8.08
C ASP A 99 -3.80 32.51 -7.43
N GLY A 100 -2.62 32.01 -7.80
CA GLY A 100 -1.33 32.43 -7.25
C GLY A 100 -0.98 31.81 -5.90
N SER A 101 -1.85 30.97 -5.34
CA SER A 101 -1.61 30.28 -4.06
C SER A 101 -0.60 29.14 -4.19
N THR A 102 0.01 28.76 -3.06
CA THR A 102 0.84 27.55 -3.00
C THR A 102 -0.05 26.31 -2.93
N PRO A 103 0.28 25.23 -3.65
CA PRO A 103 -0.51 24.01 -3.61
C PRO A 103 -0.54 23.44 -2.20
N ARG A 104 -1.75 23.25 -1.68
CA ARG A 104 -1.93 22.62 -0.37
C ARG A 104 -1.66 21.13 -0.49
N ARG A 105 -0.43 20.71 -0.17
CA ARG A 105 -0.05 19.30 -0.18
C ARG A 105 -0.49 18.66 1.14
N PRO A 106 -1.27 17.56 1.11
CA PRO A 106 -1.48 16.79 2.32
C PRO A 106 -0.11 16.31 2.83
N PRO A 107 0.10 16.30 4.16
CA PRO A 107 1.33 15.78 4.72
C PRO A 107 1.54 14.33 4.24
N PRO A 108 2.79 13.93 3.96
CA PRO A 108 3.08 12.57 3.55
C PRO A 108 2.63 11.59 4.64
N GLU A 109 1.96 10.52 4.22
CA GLU A 109 1.63 9.38 5.06
C GLU A 109 2.93 8.80 5.65
N ARG A 110 2.96 8.53 6.96
CA ARG A 110 4.14 7.93 7.62
C ARG A 110 4.16 6.43 7.37
N LEU A 111 4.46 6.04 6.13
CA LEU A 111 4.68 4.65 5.78
C LEU A 111 6.08 4.21 6.25
N VAL A 112 6.12 3.29 7.21
CA VAL A 112 7.37 2.89 7.88
C VAL A 112 7.96 1.57 7.37
N GLY A 113 7.17 0.79 6.63
CA GLY A 113 7.62 -0.48 6.07
C GLY A 113 6.56 -1.10 5.17
N VAL A 114 6.95 -2.09 4.39
CA VAL A 114 6.07 -2.83 3.47
C VAL A 114 6.14 -4.32 3.76
N ILE A 115 4.99 -4.98 3.86
CA ILE A 115 4.84 -6.42 4.02
C ILE A 115 4.40 -7.03 2.69
N GLY A 116 5.17 -7.98 2.18
CA GLY A 116 4.98 -8.62 0.87
C GLY A 116 6.20 -8.41 -0.04
N ALA A 117 6.11 -8.73 -1.33
CA ALA A 117 4.98 -9.36 -2.00
C ALA A 117 4.95 -10.89 -1.80
N SER A 118 3.94 -11.57 -2.32
CA SER A 118 3.80 -13.03 -2.14
C SER A 118 4.70 -13.87 -3.08
N ALA A 119 5.16 -13.31 -4.19
CA ALA A 119 5.98 -14.03 -5.16
C ALA A 119 7.37 -13.42 -5.19
N SER A 120 8.40 -14.25 -5.32
CA SER A 120 9.80 -13.79 -5.33
C SER A 120 10.08 -12.86 -6.52
N SER A 121 9.53 -13.14 -7.69
CA SER A 121 9.65 -12.26 -8.87
C SER A 121 9.03 -10.89 -8.63
N VAL A 122 7.93 -10.81 -7.90
CA VAL A 122 7.30 -9.53 -7.56
C VAL A 122 8.13 -8.81 -6.50
N SER A 123 8.62 -9.54 -5.50
CA SER A 123 9.36 -8.95 -4.37
C SER A 123 10.73 -8.41 -4.76
N ILE A 124 11.40 -8.99 -5.77
CA ILE A 124 12.68 -8.45 -6.25
C ILE A 124 12.53 -7.10 -6.96
N MET A 125 11.33 -6.81 -7.46
CA MET A 125 11.03 -5.55 -8.15
C MET A 125 10.58 -4.44 -7.22
N VAL A 126 10.21 -4.76 -5.98
CA VAL A 126 9.55 -3.86 -5.03
C VAL A 126 10.50 -3.46 -3.90
#